data_AF-A0A7L3V029-F1
#
_entry.id   AF-A0A7L3V029-F1
#
_cell.length_a   1.000
_cell.length_b   1.000
_cell.length_c   1.000
_cell.angle_alpha   90.00
_cell.angle_beta   90.00
_cell.angle_gamma   90.00
#
_symmetry.space_group_name_H-M   'P 1'
#
loop_
_entity.id
_entity.type
_entity.pdbx_description
1 polymer ?
#
loop_
_entity_poly.entity_id
_entity_poly.type
_entity_poly.pdbx_seq_one_letter_code
_entity_poly.pdbx_strand_id
1 'polypeptide(L)'
;EQELLRHTAEDIARFLYKGEGLNKTAIGDYLGEREEFNLGVLHAFVDLHEFTDLNLVQALRQFLWSFRLPGEAQKIDRMMEAFAQRYCLCNP
;
A
#
# COMPACT_ATOMS: atom_id res chain seq x y z
N GLU A 1 25.06 -11.99 -3.40
CA GLU A 1 23.76 -11.32 -3.13
C GLU A 1 23.09 -11.07 -4.48
N GLN A 2 21.86 -11.56 -4.69
CA GLN A 2 21.18 -11.36 -5.97
C GLN A 2 20.57 -9.96 -6.04
N GLU A 3 21.02 -9.15 -7.01
CA GLU A 3 20.57 -7.78 -7.33
C GLU A 3 19.13 -7.72 -7.89
N LEU A 4 18.19 -8.46 -7.30
CA LEU A 4 16.82 -8.59 -7.83
C LEU A 4 15.90 -7.42 -7.47
N LEU A 5 16.28 -6.57 -6.52
CA LEU A 5 15.47 -5.43 -6.07
C LEU A 5 16.39 -4.29 -5.62
N ARG A 6 16.13 -3.07 -6.09
CA ARG A 6 16.77 -1.89 -5.51
C ARG A 6 16.15 -1.67 -4.13
N HIS A 7 16.96 -1.41 -3.10
CA HIS A 7 16.47 -1.20 -1.73
C HIS A 7 15.80 0.18 -1.52
N THR A 8 15.06 0.70 -2.51
CA THR A 8 14.28 1.93 -2.38
C THR A 8 12.82 1.60 -2.11
N ALA A 9 12.15 2.49 -1.36
CA ALA A 9 10.76 2.30 -0.97
C ALA A 9 9.82 2.09 -2.17
N GLU A 10 10.07 2.80 -3.28
CA GLU A 10 9.30 2.68 -4.51
C GLU A 10 9.46 1.32 -5.21
N ASP A 11 10.67 0.76 -5.24
CA ASP A 11 10.92 -0.51 -5.91
C ASP A 11 10.23 -1.65 -5.16
N ILE A 12 10.32 -1.60 -3.83
CA ILE A 12 9.62 -2.54 -2.95
C ILE A 12 8.11 -2.36 -3.07
N ALA A 13 7.61 -1.13 -3.11
CA ALA A 13 6.18 -0.86 -3.33
C ALA A 13 5.69 -1.46 -4.65
N ARG A 14 6.45 -1.30 -5.75
CA ARG A 14 6.12 -1.91 -7.05
C ARG A 14 6.15 -3.43 -6.99
N PHE A 15 7.11 -4.01 -6.28
CA PHE A 15 7.20 -5.46 -6.08
C PHE A 15 6.00 -6.00 -5.29
N LEU A 16 5.64 -5.36 -4.17
CA LEU A 16 4.48 -5.71 -3.36
C LEU A 16 3.18 -5.53 -4.16
N TYR A 17 3.09 -4.49 -4.99
CA TYR A 17 1.93 -4.20 -5.84
C TYR A 17 1.75 -5.26 -6.94
N LYS A 18 2.84 -5.71 -7.56
CA LYS A 18 2.80 -6.81 -8.53
C LYS A 18 2.28 -8.11 -7.90
N GLY A 19 2.68 -8.38 -6.66
CA GLY A 19 2.11 -9.48 -5.86
C GLY A 19 2.32 -10.89 -6.43
N GLU A 20 3.18 -11.07 -7.44
CA GLU A 20 3.44 -12.39 -8.04
C GLU A 20 4.09 -13.33 -7.02
N GLY A 21 3.33 -14.31 -6.53
CA GLY A 21 3.79 -15.30 -5.56
C GLY A 21 3.85 -14.82 -4.11
N LEU A 22 3.36 -13.60 -3.81
CA LEU A 22 3.38 -13.04 -2.46
C LEU A 22 2.08 -13.28 -1.72
N ASN A 23 2.20 -13.51 -0.41
CA ASN A 23 1.04 -13.64 0.45
C ASN A 23 0.47 -12.26 0.78
N LYS A 24 -0.79 -12.00 0.38
CA LYS A 24 -1.50 -10.73 0.65
C LYS A 24 -1.56 -10.36 2.14
N THR A 25 -1.57 -11.35 3.02
CA THR A 25 -1.52 -11.12 4.48
C THR A 25 -0.16 -10.60 4.91
N ALA A 26 0.93 -11.16 4.36
CA ALA A 26 2.28 -10.69 4.66
C ALA A 26 2.53 -9.28 4.08
N ILE A 27 1.97 -8.98 2.90
CA ILE A 27 2.02 -7.64 2.31
C ILE A 27 1.37 -6.63 3.26
N GLY A 28 0.15 -6.91 3.74
CA GLY A 28 -0.53 -6.04 4.70
C GLY A 28 0.26 -5.89 6.00
N ASP A 29 0.79 -6.99 6.54
CA ASP A 29 1.56 -6.93 7.78
C ASP A 29 2.80 -6.03 7.66
N TYR A 30 3.53 -6.15 6.53
CA TYR A 30 4.70 -5.34 6.20
C TYR A 30 4.36 -3.86 5.97
N LEU A 31 3.30 -3.57 5.22
CA LEU A 31 2.86 -2.19 4.95
C LEU A 31 2.31 -1.49 6.20
N GLY A 32 1.85 -2.26 7.19
CA GLY A 32 1.33 -1.72 8.45
C GLY A 32 2.41 -1.41 9.50
N GLU A 33 3.66 -1.78 9.26
CA GLU A 33 4.74 -1.55 10.21
C GLU A 33 4.99 -0.07 10.50
N ARG A 34 5.56 0.20 11.69
CA ARG A 34 5.81 1.57 12.16
C ARG A 34 7.16 2.16 11.72
N GLU A 35 7.99 1.34 11.08
CA GLU A 35 9.31 1.74 10.60
C GLU A 35 9.18 2.82 9.52
N GLU A 36 10.03 3.86 9.55
CA GLU A 36 10.01 4.95 8.56
C GLU A 36 10.13 4.44 7.13
N PHE A 37 10.92 3.38 6.93
CA PHE A 37 11.08 2.72 5.65
C PHE A 37 9.77 2.08 5.16
N ASN A 38 9.08 1.33 6.02
CA ASN A 38 7.80 0.70 5.71
C ASN A 38 6.70 1.73 5.44
N LEU A 39 6.70 2.84 6.19
CA LEU A 39 5.81 3.97 5.92
C LEU A 39 6.09 4.57 4.54
N GLY A 40 7.36 4.78 4.18
CA GLY A 40 7.75 5.21 2.83
C GLY A 40 7.27 4.25 1.74
N VAL A 41 7.38 2.94 1.99
CA VAL A 41 6.85 1.90 1.08
C VAL A 41 5.32 1.98 0.98
N LEU A 42 4.61 2.16 2.10
CA LEU A 42 3.15 2.34 2.11
C LEU A 42 2.73 3.54 1.28
N HIS A 43 3.36 4.69 1.46
CA HIS A 43 3.08 5.88 0.65
C HIS A 43 3.32 5.62 -0.84
N ALA A 44 4.47 5.05 -1.20
CA ALA A 44 4.75 4.70 -2.59
C ALA A 44 3.77 3.65 -3.14
N PHE A 45 3.32 2.70 -2.31
CA PHE A 45 2.36 1.65 -2.70
C PHE A 45 0.96 2.22 -2.94
N VAL A 46 0.52 3.15 -2.11
CA VAL A 46 -0.73 3.87 -2.29
C VAL A 46 -0.65 4.78 -3.52
N ASP A 47 0.51 5.40 -3.78
CA ASP A 47 0.73 6.23 -4.96
C ASP A 47 0.66 5.45 -6.29
N LEU A 48 0.97 4.16 -6.27
CA LEU A 48 0.80 3.27 -7.44
C LEU A 48 -0.68 3.00 -7.77
N HIS A 49 -1.62 3.30 -6.86
CA HIS A 49 -3.03 3.19 -7.16
C HIS A 49 -3.55 4.48 -7.80
N GLU A 50 -4.18 4.34 -8.97
CA GLU A 50 -4.93 5.42 -9.61
C GLU A 50 -6.36 5.45 -9.07
N PHE A 51 -6.67 6.47 -8.26
CA PHE A 51 -8.01 6.70 -7.71
C PHE A 51 -8.82 7.77 -8.44
N THR A 52 -8.26 8.37 -9.50
CA THR A 52 -8.93 9.39 -10.31
C THR A 52 -10.22 8.83 -10.93
N ASP A 53 -11.31 9.60 -10.89
CA ASP A 53 -12.65 9.21 -11.40
C ASP A 53 -13.28 7.97 -10.72
N LEU A 54 -12.67 7.43 -9.66
CA LEU A 54 -13.25 6.34 -8.87
C LEU A 54 -14.00 6.89 -7.68
N ASN A 55 -15.18 6.34 -7.40
CA ASN A 55 -15.85 6.63 -6.14
C ASN A 55 -15.12 5.98 -4.96
N LEU A 56 -15.35 6.48 -3.74
CA LEU A 56 -14.67 6.02 -2.53
C LEU A 56 -14.73 4.50 -2.36
N VAL A 57 -15.89 3.89 -2.65
CA VAL A 57 -16.08 2.44 -2.53
C VAL A 57 -15.27 1.68 -3.59
N GLN A 58 -15.19 2.18 -4.82
CA GLN A 58 -14.37 1.61 -5.89
C GLN A 58 -12.87 1.71 -5.56
N ALA A 59 -12.41 2.89 -5.12
CA ALA A 59 -11.03 3.10 -4.70
C ALA A 59 -10.66 2.20 -3.51
N LEU A 60 -11.52 2.12 -2.48
CA LEU A 60 -11.33 1.18 -1.36
C LEU A 60 -11.29 -0.27 -1.82
N ARG A 61 -12.18 -0.66 -2.74
CA ARG A 61 -12.21 -2.04 -3.25
C ARG A 61 -10.92 -2.39 -3.97
N GLN A 62 -10.36 -1.47 -4.78
CA GLN A 62 -9.07 -1.67 -5.44
C GLN A 62 -7.94 -1.76 -4.42
N PHE A 63 -7.89 -0.83 -3.47
CA PHE A 63 -6.87 -0.79 -2.43
C PHE A 63 -6.84 -2.09 -1.60
N LEU A 64 -8.02 -2.54 -1.13
CA LEU A 64 -8.19 -3.78 -0.38
C LEU A 64 -8.07 -5.05 -1.22
N TRP A 65 -8.00 -4.93 -2.56
CA TRP A 65 -7.75 -6.08 -3.43
C TRP A 65 -6.28 -6.46 -3.45
N SER A 66 -5.40 -5.46 -3.30
CA SER A 66 -3.94 -5.61 -3.41
C SER A 66 -3.31 -6.29 -2.20
N PHE A 67 -3.92 -6.18 -1.01
CA PHE A 67 -3.41 -6.80 0.23
C PHE A 67 -4.55 -7.17 1.19
N ARG A 68 -4.25 -7.88 2.27
CA ARG A 68 -5.20 -8.14 3.36
C ARG A 68 -4.92 -7.21 4.52
N LEU A 69 -5.96 -6.54 5.03
CA LEU A 69 -5.82 -5.68 6.20
C LEU A 69 -5.28 -6.48 7.40
N PRO A 70 -4.29 -5.94 8.12
CA PRO A 70 -3.82 -6.50 9.37
C PRO A 70 -4.93 -6.43 10.44
N GLY A 71 -4.80 -7.25 11.49
CA GLY A 71 -5.80 -7.31 12.57
C GLY A 71 -5.63 -6.18 13.59
N GLU A 72 -4.46 -5.56 13.66
CA GLU A 72 -4.16 -4.50 14.61
C GLU A 72 -4.77 -3.17 14.18
N ALA A 73 -5.62 -2.59 15.03
CA ALA A 73 -6.29 -1.30 14.78
C ALA A 73 -5.30 -0.19 14.37
N GLN A 74 -4.12 -0.13 15.00
CA GLN A 74 -3.09 0.86 14.68
C GLN A 74 -2.53 0.71 13.26
N LYS A 75 -2.38 -0.52 12.77
CA LYS A 75 -1.90 -0.78 11.40
C LYS A 75 -2.97 -0.40 10.38
N ILE A 76 -4.23 -0.73 10.68
CA ILE A 76 -5.39 -0.34 9.85
C ILE A 76 -5.48 1.19 9.73
N ASP A 77 -5.38 1.90 10.85
CA ASP A 77 -5.50 3.36 10.91
C ASP A 77 -4.48 4.05 9.97
N ARG A 78 -3.21 3.65 10.03
CA ARG A 78 -2.15 4.18 9.14
C ARG A 78 -2.43 3.93 7.65
N MET A 79 -2.88 2.72 7.31
CA MET A 79 -3.21 2.38 5.92
C MET A 79 -4.39 3.20 5.41
N MET A 80 -5.40 3.37 6.26
CA MET A 80 -6.59 4.14 5.94
C MET A 80 -6.28 5.64 5.82
N GLU A 81 -5.39 6.17 6.65
CA GLU A 81 -4.91 7.54 6.56
C GLU A 81 -4.16 7.78 5.24
N ALA A 82 -3.22 6.91 4.88
CA ALA A 82 -2.49 7.00 3.63
C ALA A 82 -3.43 6.90 2.41
N PHE A 83 -4.40 5.98 2.44
CA PHE A 83 -5.44 5.86 1.42
C PHE A 83 -6.27 7.13 1.30
N ALA A 84 -6.74 7.68 2.43
CA ALA A 84 -7.58 8.89 2.44
C ALA A 84 -6.84 10.10 1.88
N GLN A 85 -5.57 10.29 2.25
CA GLN A 85 -4.73 11.37 1.72
C GLN A 85 -4.60 11.25 0.19
N ARG A 86 -4.30 10.06 -0.33
CA ARG A 86 -4.20 9.83 -1.78
C ARG A 86 -5.53 10.02 -2.49
N TYR A 87 -6.62 9.48 -1.94
CA TYR A 87 -7.94 9.58 -2.53
C TYR A 87 -8.38 11.05 -2.68
N CYS A 88 -8.21 11.86 -1.63
CA CYS A 88 -8.48 13.30 -1.68
C CYS A 88 -7.58 14.05 -2.65
N LEU A 89 -6.31 13.63 -2.79
CA LEU A 89 -5.37 14.25 -3.74
C LEU A 89 -5.74 13.93 -5.21
N CYS A 90 -6.25 12.73 -5.47
CA CYS A 90 -6.74 12.32 -6.80
C CYS A 90 -8.15 12.85 -7.12
N ASN A 91 -8.96 13.17 -6.11
CA ASN A 91 -10.33 13.64 -6.24
C ASN A 91 -10.56 14.91 -5.37
N PRO A 92 -10.06 16.08 -5.83
CA PRO A 92 -10.23 17.35 -5.13
C PRO A 92 -11.67 17.88 -5.13
#